data_AF-A0A7D5MED0-F1
#
_entry.id   AF-A0A7D5MED0-F1
#
_cell.length_a   1.000
_cell.length_b   1.000
_cell.length_c   1.000
_cell.angle_alpha   90.00
_cell.angle_beta   90.00
_cell.angle_gamma   90.00
#
_symmetry.space_group_name_H-M   'P 1'
#
loop_
_entity.id
_entity.type
_entity.pdbx_description
1 polymer ?
#
loop_
_entity_poly.entity_id
_entity_poly.type
_entity_poly.pdbx_seq_one_letter_code
_entity_poly.pdbx_strand_id
1 'polypeptide(L)'
;MLLEDLITFQIFLLTTRDDKRETKTMIFNHSWKDFFVSESPLKNEETMYFFKNPVQELDYVKWGFETIWWGRPQKKFKFSPENLELSQNTEIQI
;
A
#
# COMPACT_ATOMS: atom_id res chain seq x y z
N MET A 1 -10.35 6.46 14.13
CA MET A 1 -11.74 6.48 13.61
C MET A 1 -11.77 5.91 12.19
N LEU A 2 -12.92 5.37 11.71
CA LEU A 2 -13.04 4.71 10.38
C LEU A 2 -12.43 5.54 9.22
N LEU A 3 -12.71 6.84 9.20
CA LEU A 3 -12.22 7.75 8.17
C LEU A 3 -10.69 7.92 8.21
N GLU A 4 -10.09 8.00 9.39
CA GLU A 4 -8.64 8.13 9.54
C GLU A 4 -7.92 6.87 9.07
N ASP A 5 -8.49 5.70 9.36
CA ASP A 5 -7.98 4.40 8.93
C ASP A 5 -8.01 4.31 7.38
N LEU A 6 -9.10 4.78 6.76
CA LEU A 6 -9.22 4.87 5.31
C LEU A 6 -8.22 5.85 4.69
N ILE A 7 -8.08 7.06 5.24
CA ILE A 7 -7.13 8.07 4.74
C ILE A 7 -5.71 7.50 4.80
N THR A 8 -5.37 6.86 5.91
CA THR A 8 -4.07 6.23 6.11
C THR A 8 -3.84 5.11 5.11
N PHE A 9 -4.86 4.30 4.82
CA PHE A 9 -4.79 3.25 3.80
C PHE A 9 -4.56 3.81 2.40
N GLN A 10 -5.25 4.90 2.04
CA GLN A 10 -5.04 5.56 0.74
C GLN A 10 -3.63 6.13 0.62
N ILE A 11 -3.08 6.73 1.68
CA ILE A 11 -1.70 7.24 1.71
C ILE A 11 -0.69 6.10 1.65
N PHE A 12 -0.96 4.98 2.33
CA PHE A 12 -0.09 3.80 2.33
C PHE A 12 0.15 3.26 0.91
N LEU A 13 -0.91 3.21 0.09
CA LEU A 13 -0.87 2.81 -1.32
C LEU A 13 -0.11 3.78 -2.22
N LEU A 14 0.07 5.04 -1.80
CA LEU A 14 0.90 5.99 -2.53
C LEU A 14 2.37 5.69 -2.24
N THR A 15 3.18 5.62 -3.30
CA THR A 15 4.62 5.40 -3.17
C THR A 15 5.33 6.73 -3.40
N THR A 16 5.91 7.25 -2.32
CA THR A 16 6.70 8.48 -2.33
C THR A 16 8.18 8.13 -2.23
N ARG A 17 9.02 8.99 -2.79
CA ARG A 17 10.48 8.86 -2.74
C ARG A 17 11.02 8.93 -1.30
N ASP A 18 10.34 9.64 -0.42
CA ASP A 18 10.80 9.82 0.96
C ASP A 18 10.79 8.51 1.76
N ASP A 19 10.01 7.52 1.31
CA ASP A 19 10.06 6.17 1.86
C ASP A 19 11.13 5.33 1.15
N LYS A 20 12.28 5.18 1.81
CA LYS A 20 13.44 4.42 1.31
C LYS A 20 13.35 2.92 1.63
N ARG A 21 12.29 2.47 2.30
CA ARG A 21 12.15 1.05 2.65
C ARG A 21 11.85 0.25 1.39
N GLU A 22 12.55 -0.88 1.22
CA GLU A 22 12.29 -1.81 0.12
C GLU A 22 10.90 -2.45 0.24
N THR A 23 10.45 -2.71 1.46
CA THR A 23 9.12 -3.24 1.75
C THR A 23 8.35 -2.24 2.61
N LYS A 24 7.14 -1.87 2.16
CA LYS A 24 6.19 -1.12 2.96
C LYS A 24 5.31 -2.11 3.71
N THR A 25 5.17 -1.91 5.02
CA THR A 25 4.31 -2.73 5.90
C THR A 25 3.52 -1.81 6.81
N MET A 26 2.23 -2.09 6.99
CA MET A 26 1.36 -1.32 7.87
C MET A 26 0.17 -2.15 8.35
N ILE A 27 -0.28 -1.89 9.58
CA ILE A 27 -1.45 -2.52 10.21
C ILE A 27 -2.63 -1.55 10.12
N PHE A 28 -3.82 -2.09 9.81
CA PHE A 28 -5.08 -1.36 9.74
C PHE A 28 -6.14 -2.08 10.55
N ASN A 29 -7.16 -1.33 11.00
CA ASN A 29 -8.24 -1.89 11.81
C ASN A 29 -9.39 -2.49 10.96
N HIS A 30 -9.33 -2.34 9.64
CA HIS A 30 -10.35 -2.84 8.74
C HIS A 30 -9.73 -3.56 7.54
N SER A 31 -10.49 -4.51 6.99
CA SER A 31 -10.13 -5.33 5.83
C SER A 31 -10.28 -4.58 4.50
N TRP A 32 -9.56 -3.46 4.35
CA TRP A 32 -9.68 -2.57 3.20
C TRP A 32 -9.44 -3.25 1.85
N LYS A 33 -8.52 -4.22 1.77
CA LYS A 33 -8.28 -4.98 0.53
C LYS A 33 -9.56 -5.69 0.06
N ASP A 34 -10.21 -6.43 0.95
CA ASP A 34 -11.39 -7.22 0.60
C ASP A 34 -12.60 -6.33 0.28
N PHE A 35 -12.68 -5.15 0.92
CA PHE A 35 -13.70 -4.16 0.63
C PHE A 35 -13.55 -3.58 -0.79
N PHE A 36 -12.32 -3.22 -1.20
CA PHE A 36 -12.08 -2.59 -2.50
C PHE A 36 -11.93 -3.56 -3.67
N VAL A 37 -11.48 -4.79 -3.43
CA VAL A 37 -11.15 -5.77 -4.49
C VAL A 37 -12.24 -6.83 -4.63
N SER A 38 -12.79 -7.30 -3.52
CA SER A 38 -13.70 -8.47 -3.50
C SER A 38 -15.17 -8.08 -3.33
N GLU A 39 -15.50 -6.79 -3.33
CA GLU A 39 -16.85 -6.23 -3.08
C GLU A 39 -17.52 -6.76 -1.79
N SER A 40 -16.69 -7.22 -0.84
CA SER A 40 -17.17 -7.77 0.42
C SER A 40 -17.53 -6.65 1.40
N PRO A 41 -18.47 -6.89 2.34
CA PRO A 41 -18.76 -5.91 3.38
C PRO A 41 -17.51 -5.62 4.20
N LEU A 42 -17.29 -4.34 4.53
CA LEU A 42 -16.15 -3.93 5.34
C LEU A 42 -16.19 -4.61 6.70
N LYS A 43 -15.14 -5.37 7.02
CA LYS A 43 -14.99 -6.01 8.32
C LYS A 43 -14.08 -5.17 9.21
N ASN A 44 -14.41 -5.11 10.50
CA ASN A 44 -13.53 -4.60 11.52
C ASN A 44 -12.63 -5.75 11.97
N GLU A 45 -11.46 -5.84 11.35
CA GLU A 45 -10.50 -6.91 11.51
C GLU A 45 -9.10 -6.32 11.38
N GLU A 46 -8.27 -6.54 12.39
CA GLU A 46 -6.90 -6.07 12.36
C GLU A 46 -6.13 -6.82 11.28
N THR A 47 -5.70 -6.08 10.26
CA THR A 47 -5.09 -6.66 9.07
C THR A 47 -3.75 -5.97 8.80
N MET A 48 -2.69 -6.76 8.65
CA MET A 48 -1.38 -6.26 8.25
C MET A 48 -1.16 -6.46 6.75
N TYR A 49 -0.93 -5.35 6.05
CA TYR A 49 -0.61 -5.33 4.62
C TYR A 49 0.85 -5.05 4.39
N PHE A 50 1.42 -5.69 3.38
CA PHE A 50 2.74 -5.34 2.88
C PHE A 50 2.85 -5.44 1.36
N PHE A 51 3.82 -4.70 0.81
CA PHE A 51 4.19 -4.78 -0.60
C PHE A 51 5.60 -4.25 -0.84
N LYS A 52 6.22 -4.69 -1.94
CA LYS A 52 7.52 -4.18 -2.39
C LYS A 52 7.36 -2.75 -2.93
N ASN A 53 8.13 -1.82 -2.40
CA ASN A 53 8.12 -0.43 -2.84
C ASN A 53 8.67 -0.33 -4.28
N PRO A 54 7.86 0.12 -5.26
CA PRO A 54 8.30 0.28 -6.64
C PRO A 54 9.24 1.48 -6.83
N VAL A 55 9.31 2.41 -5.87
CA VAL A 55 10.15 3.60 -5.94
C VAL A 55 11.44 3.35 -5.16
N GLN A 56 12.51 2.99 -5.87
CA GLN A 56 13.85 2.79 -5.30
C GLN A 56 14.89 3.75 -5.88
N GLU A 57 14.49 4.63 -6.81
CA GLU A 57 15.41 5.58 -7.45
C GLU A 57 15.92 6.61 -6.45
N LEU A 58 17.24 6.73 -6.35
CA LEU A 58 17.92 7.60 -5.40
C LEU A 58 18.26 8.96 -6.01
N ASP A 59 18.41 9.04 -7.34
CA ASP A 59 18.67 10.28 -8.04
C ASP A 59 17.39 11.11 -8.16
N TYR A 60 17.41 12.29 -7.54
CA TYR A 60 16.29 13.24 -7.55
C TYR A 60 15.91 13.70 -8.96
N VAL A 61 16.90 13.99 -9.80
CA VAL A 61 16.66 14.51 -11.15
C VAL A 61 16.03 13.42 -12.00
N LYS A 62 16.57 12.20 -11.91
CA LYS A 62 16.04 11.05 -12.64
C LYS A 62 14.63 10.68 -12.17
N TRP A 63 14.37 10.62 -10.86
CA TRP A 63 13.03 10.37 -10.32
C TRP A 63 12.04 11.47 -10.74
N GLY A 64 12.44 12.73 -10.70
CA GLY A 64 11.62 13.86 -11.16
C GLY A 64 11.25 13.74 -12.64
N PHE A 65 12.21 13.38 -13.49
CA PHE A 65 11.96 13.13 -14.91
C PHE A 65 10.99 11.95 -15.12
N GLU A 66 11.22 10.83 -14.42
CA GLU A 66 10.39 9.64 -14.52
C GLU A 66 8.97 9.85 -14.00
N THR A 67 8.79 10.59 -12.92
CA THR A 67 7.45 10.90 -12.38
C THR A 67 6.63 11.74 -13.34
N ILE A 68 7.22 12.76 -13.97
CA ILE A 68 6.48 13.64 -14.87
C ILE A 68 6.16 12.93 -16.20
N TRP A 69 7.12 12.22 -16.80
CA TRP A 69 6.92 11.60 -18.13
C TRP A 69 6.33 10.18 -18.07
N TRP A 70 6.67 9.39 -17.05
CA TRP A 70 6.33 7.97 -16.98
C TRP A 70 5.39 7.61 -15.81
N GLY A 71 5.10 8.55 -14.91
CA GLY A 71 4.34 8.25 -13.69
C GLY A 71 2.87 7.95 -13.90
N ARG A 72 2.14 8.80 -14.63
CA ARG A 72 0.70 8.60 -14.87
C ARG A 72 0.38 7.42 -15.80
N PRO A 73 1.06 7.24 -16.94
CA PRO A 73 0.70 6.16 -17.87
C PRO A 73 0.99 4.77 -17.30
N GLN A 74 2.02 4.63 -16.46
CA GLN A 74 2.51 3.33 -16.00
C GLN A 74 2.05 2.97 -14.57
N LYS A 75 1.21 3.79 -13.93
CA LYS A 75 0.77 3.63 -12.52
C LYS A 75 1.93 3.37 -11.53
N LYS A 76 3.15 3.82 -11.85
CA LYS A 76 4.38 3.50 -11.10
C LYS A 76 4.38 3.96 -9.64
N PHE A 77 3.56 4.97 -9.33
CA PHE A 77 3.57 5.66 -8.04
C PHE A 77 2.32 5.43 -7.18
N LYS A 78 1.39 4.56 -7.64
CA LYS A 78 0.23 4.13 -6.88
C LYS A 78 0.12 2.61 -6.95
N PHE A 79 0.24 1.97 -5.80
CA PHE A 79 0.10 0.53 -5.71
C PHE A 79 -1.37 0.12 -5.80
N SER A 80 -1.67 -0.91 -6.58
CA SER A 80 -3.03 -1.44 -6.66
C SER A 80 -3.34 -2.29 -5.42
N PRO A 81 -4.51 -2.10 -4.77
CA PRO A 81 -4.94 -2.92 -3.63
C PRO A 81 -4.97 -4.43 -3.94
N GLU A 82 -5.25 -4.81 -5.20
CA GLU A 82 -5.30 -6.21 -5.67
C GLU A 82 -4.01 -6.99 -5.38
N ASN A 83 -2.87 -6.30 -5.47
CA ASN A 83 -1.53 -6.89 -5.33
C ASN A 83 -1.00 -6.84 -3.89
N LEU A 84 -1.78 -6.37 -2.91
CA LEU A 84 -1.35 -6.33 -1.52
C LEU A 84 -1.20 -7.75 -0.97
N GLU A 85 -0.11 -8.01 -0.27
CA GLU A 85 0.07 -9.26 0.45
C GLU A 85 -0.41 -9.10 1.89
N LEU A 86 -1.03 -10.16 2.41
CA LEU A 86 -1.48 -10.26 3.79
C LEU A 86 -0.43 -11.02 4.58
N SER A 87 0.10 -10.45 5.65
CA SER A 87 0.82 -11.27 6.63
C SER A 87 -0.22 -11.84 7.58
N GLN A 88 -0.55 -13.13 7.43
CA GLN A 88 -1.39 -13.79 8.41
C GLN A 88 -0.62 -13.83 9.73
N ASN A 89 -1.23 -13.30 10.80
CA ASN A 89 -0.97 -13.86 12.12
C ASN A 89 -1.52 -15.29 12.05
N THR A 90 -0.63 -16.24 11.74
CA THR A 90 -0.93 -17.64 11.98
C THR A 90 -1.28 -17.73 13.46
N GLU A 91 -2.54 -18.06 13.76
CA GLU A 91 -2.92 -18.55 15.08
C GLU A 91 -1.92 -19.65 15.45
N ILE A 92 -1.05 -19.38 16.42
CA ILE A 92 -0.25 -20.43 17.03
C ILE A 92 -1.25 -21.25 17.83
N GLN A 93 -1.70 -22.35 17.24
CA GLN A 93 -2.30 -23.45 17.99
C GLN A 93 -1.19 -24.12 18.80
N ILE A 94 -1.10 -23.81 20.10
CA ILE A 94 -0.59 -24.71 21.15
C ILE A 94 -1.44 -24.51 22.40
#